data_AF-A0A7S2GTB0-F1
#
_entry.id   AF-A0A7S2GTB0-F1
#
_cell.length_a   1.000
_cell.length_b   1.000
_cell.length_c   1.000
_cell.angle_alpha   90.00
_cell.angle_beta   90.00
_cell.angle_gamma   90.00
#
_symmetry.space_group_name_H-M   'P 1'
#
loop_
_entity.id
_entity.type
_entity.pdbx_description
1 polymer ?
#
loop_
_entity_poly.entity_id
_entity_poly.type
_entity_poly.pdbx_seq_one_letter_code
_entity_poly.pdbx_strand_id
1 'polypeptide(L)'
;DAMGYRMGISEFTLSFLFMPFITNGSVLATCISFGKQKTCSATTSALQVVYGCAVMNNTMVLGSLCIILITSSKMIVWQYTDETLVVIVVQSIVAIMSFSKEQTLLTACFVVSLYPLSLVAILALDGSL
;
A
#
# COMPACT_ATOMS: atom_id res chain seq x y z
N ASP A 1 10.09 -17.62 -3.61
CA ASP A 1 10.39 -19.05 -3.43
C ASP A 1 11.35 -19.37 -2.27
N ALA A 2 12.57 -18.80 -2.19
CA ALA A 2 13.56 -19.25 -1.18
C ALA A 2 13.47 -18.59 0.22
N MET A 3 13.00 -17.35 0.34
CA MET A 3 12.98 -16.64 1.64
C MET A 3 11.70 -16.87 2.45
N GLY A 4 10.51 -16.85 1.82
CA GLY A 4 9.23 -17.11 2.50
C GLY A 4 9.16 -18.52 3.10
N TYR A 5 9.62 -19.53 2.36
CA TYR A 5 9.70 -20.92 2.83
C TYR A 5 10.62 -21.12 4.04
N ARG A 6 11.68 -20.30 4.17
CA ARG A 6 12.64 -20.40 5.29
C ARG A 6 12.17 -19.67 6.54
N MET A 7 11.25 -18.72 6.41
CA MET A 7 10.73 -17.91 7.50
C MET A 7 9.34 -18.36 7.99
N GLY A 8 8.65 -19.24 7.24
CA GLY A 8 7.30 -19.68 7.59
C GLY A 8 6.24 -18.59 7.40
N ILE A 9 6.48 -17.65 6.48
CA ILE A 9 5.63 -16.48 6.23
C ILE A 9 5.21 -16.48 4.75
N SER A 10 3.94 -16.21 4.46
CA SER A 10 3.42 -16.05 3.09
C SER A 10 4.21 -15.02 2.27
N GLU A 11 4.40 -15.32 0.99
CA GLU A 11 5.06 -14.40 0.04
C GLU A 11 4.28 -13.10 -0.13
N PHE A 12 2.95 -13.15 0.05
CA PHE A 12 2.09 -11.98 0.06
C PHE A 12 2.49 -11.05 1.22
N THR A 13 2.59 -11.57 2.44
CA THR A 13 2.94 -10.79 3.64
C THR A 13 4.32 -10.17 3.53
N LEU A 14 5.30 -10.94 3.03
CA LEU A 14 6.66 -10.44 2.81
C LEU A 14 6.68 -9.31 1.78
N SER A 15 5.97 -9.48 0.66
CA SER A 15 5.87 -8.46 -0.38
C SER A 15 5.12 -7.23 0.12
N PHE A 16 4.03 -7.42 0.85
CA PHE A 16 3.24 -6.33 1.43
C PHE A 16 4.07 -5.48 2.40
N LEU A 17 4.98 -6.09 3.16
CA LEU A 17 5.91 -5.39 4.05
C LEU A 17 6.96 -4.56 3.29
N PHE A 18 7.64 -5.17 2.31
CA PHE A 18 8.84 -4.57 1.70
C PHE A 18 8.54 -3.70 0.48
N MET A 19 7.56 -4.08 -0.33
CA MET A 19 7.28 -3.43 -1.62
C MET A 19 7.02 -1.92 -1.47
N PRO A 20 6.23 -1.42 -0.47
CA PRO A 20 5.97 0.01 -0.34
C PRO A 20 7.23 0.85 -0.16
N PHE A 21 8.23 0.32 0.55
CA PHE A 21 9.51 1.01 0.77
C PHE A 21 10.36 1.04 -0.50
N ILE A 22 10.38 -0.09 -1.24
CA ILE A 22 11.16 -0.22 -2.47
C ILE A 22 10.61 0.72 -3.55
N THR A 23 9.29 0.73 -3.74
CA THR A 23 8.67 1.47 -4.85
C THR A 23 8.43 2.94 -4.53
N ASN A 24 8.18 3.31 -3.28
CA ASN A 24 7.74 4.67 -2.91
C ASN A 24 8.64 5.36 -1.86
N GLY A 25 9.76 4.76 -1.45
CA GLY A 25 10.62 5.32 -0.41
C GLY A 25 11.20 6.71 -0.74
N SER A 26 11.64 6.93 -1.98
CA SER A 26 12.17 8.23 -2.44
C SER A 26 11.09 9.33 -2.45
N VAL A 27 9.86 8.97 -2.83
CA VAL A 27 8.70 9.85 -2.81
C VAL A 27 8.34 10.24 -1.39
N LEU A 28 8.34 9.28 -0.46
CA LEU A 28 8.12 9.52 0.96
C LEU A 28 9.14 10.52 1.53
N ALA A 29 10.43 10.33 1.28
CA ALA A 29 11.49 11.24 1.72
C ALA A 29 11.30 12.66 1.18
N THR A 30 10.86 12.77 -0.07
CA THR A 30 10.56 14.06 -0.72
C THR A 30 9.37 14.74 -0.05
N CYS A 31 8.29 14.01 0.23
CA CYS A 31 7.10 14.54 0.90
C CYS A 31 7.39 15.01 2.33
N ILE A 32 8.24 14.29 3.08
CA ILE A 32 8.69 14.72 4.41
C ILE A 32 9.44 16.06 4.32
N SER A 33 10.26 16.23 3.29
CA SER A 33 11.03 17.47 3.08
C SER A 33 10.11 18.65 2.73
N PHE A 34 9.04 18.42 1.97
CA PHE A 34 8.00 19.42 1.73
C PHE A 34 7.18 19.74 2.99
N GLY A 35 6.85 18.72 3.80
CA GLY A 35 6.13 18.92 5.07
C GLY A 35 6.88 19.80 6.07
N LYS A 36 8.22 19.80 6.05
CA LYS A 36 9.06 20.66 6.90
C LYS A 36 8.92 22.15 6.56
N GLN A 37 8.55 22.49 5.32
CA GLN A 37 8.41 23.89 4.90
C GLN A 37 7.13 24.53 5.46
N LYS A 38 6.12 23.74 5.86
CA LYS A 38 4.85 24.19 6.44
C LYS A 38 4.13 25.29 5.64
N THR A 39 4.30 25.30 4.32
CA THR A 39 3.62 26.23 3.42
C THR A 39 2.51 25.53 2.65
N CYS A 40 1.43 26.25 2.33
CA CYS A 40 0.32 25.72 1.54
C CYS A 40 0.80 25.23 0.15
N SER A 41 1.73 25.95 -0.46
CA SER A 41 2.32 25.56 -1.74
C SER A 41 3.11 24.24 -1.63
N ALA A 42 3.95 24.07 -0.61
CA ALA A 42 4.71 22.84 -0.42
C ALA A 42 3.80 21.62 -0.13
N THR A 43 2.76 21.79 0.69
CA THR A 43 1.77 20.74 0.95
C THR A 43 1.00 20.35 -0.31
N THR A 44 0.61 21.34 -1.12
CA THR A 44 -0.08 21.09 -2.40
C THR A 44 0.82 20.32 -3.37
N SER A 45 2.10 20.71 -3.49
CA SER A 45 3.07 19.97 -4.31
C SER A 45 3.31 18.55 -3.80
N ALA A 46 3.38 18.35 -2.48
CA ALA A 46 3.50 17.01 -1.90
C ALA A 46 2.29 16.13 -2.27
N LEU A 47 1.07 16.66 -2.17
CA LEU A 47 -0.15 15.95 -2.55
C LEU A 47 -0.18 15.58 -4.03
N GLN A 48 0.24 16.50 -4.91
CA GLN A 48 0.31 16.24 -6.36
C GLN A 48 1.29 15.10 -6.69
N VAL A 49 2.46 15.06 -6.03
CA VAL A 49 3.44 13.99 -6.23
C VAL A 49 2.86 12.65 -5.77
N VAL A 50 2.31 12.57 -4.55
CA VAL A 50 1.73 11.31 -4.03
C VAL A 50 0.57 10.83 -4.89
N TYR A 51 -0.30 11.75 -5.32
CA TYR A 51 -1.42 11.43 -6.20
C TYR A 51 -0.95 10.90 -7.55
N GLY A 52 0.03 11.56 -8.18
CA GLY A 52 0.64 11.11 -9.43
C GLY A 52 1.24 9.72 -9.31
N CYS A 53 1.98 9.44 -8.23
CA CYS A 53 2.54 8.12 -7.96
C CYS A 53 1.45 7.06 -7.76
N ALA A 54 0.35 7.37 -7.06
CA ALA A 54 -0.76 6.44 -6.86
C ALA A 54 -1.46 6.09 -8.18
N VAL A 55 -1.77 7.09 -9.01
CA VAL A 55 -2.39 6.87 -10.33
C VAL A 55 -1.48 6.06 -11.25
N MET A 56 -0.18 6.38 -11.26
CA MET A 56 0.81 5.65 -12.04
C MET A 56 0.88 4.17 -11.61
N ASN A 57 1.02 3.90 -10.31
CA ASN A 57 1.11 2.52 -9.80
C ASN A 57 -0.16 1.72 -10.15
N ASN A 58 -1.35 2.28 -9.93
CA ASN A 58 -2.61 1.60 -10.23
C ASN A 58 -2.76 1.30 -11.73
N THR A 59 -2.43 2.27 -12.58
CA THR A 59 -2.54 2.10 -14.04
C THR A 59 -1.52 1.09 -14.58
N MET A 60 -0.29 1.13 -14.07
CA MET A 60 0.77 0.18 -14.46
C MET A 60 0.43 -1.25 -14.04
N VAL A 61 -0.07 -1.46 -12.83
CA VAL A 61 -0.46 -2.79 -12.34
C VAL A 61 -1.65 -3.33 -13.12
N LEU A 62 -2.68 -2.50 -13.36
CA LEU A 62 -3.81 -2.92 -14.18
C LEU A 62 -3.37 -3.26 -15.62
N GLY A 63 -2.52 -2.42 -16.21
CA GLY A 63 -1.98 -2.64 -17.55
C GLY A 63 -1.17 -3.92 -17.67
N SER A 64 -0.25 -4.17 -16.73
CA SER A 64 0.56 -5.40 -16.72
C SER A 64 -0.30 -6.64 -16.48
N LEU A 65 -1.28 -6.58 -15.57
CA LEU A 65 -2.22 -7.68 -15.34
C LEU A 65 -3.03 -7.98 -16.60
N CYS A 66 -3.58 -6.97 -17.28
CA CYS A 66 -4.30 -7.14 -18.54
C CYS A 66 -3.44 -7.78 -19.63
N ILE A 67 -2.19 -7.32 -19.80
CA ILE A 67 -1.26 -7.91 -20.78
C ILE A 67 -0.99 -9.38 -20.45
N ILE A 68 -0.75 -9.70 -19.18
CA ILE A 68 -0.51 -11.07 -18.73
C ILE A 68 -1.74 -11.94 -18.96
N LEU A 69 -2.95 -11.46 -18.65
CA LEU A 69 -4.20 -12.19 -18.86
C LEU A 69 -4.49 -12.46 -20.34
N ILE A 70 -4.19 -11.51 -21.23
CA ILE A 70 -4.41 -11.65 -22.68
C ILE A 70 -3.35 -12.54 -23.33
N THR A 71 -2.10 -12.45 -22.87
CA THR A 71 -0.96 -13.13 -23.52
C THR A 71 -0.68 -14.51 -22.93
N SER A 72 -1.06 -14.76 -21.68
CA SER A 72 -0.85 -16.06 -21.05
C SER A 72 -1.92 -17.06 -21.48
N SER A 73 -1.47 -18.18 -22.04
CA SER A 73 -2.32 -19.36 -22.27
C SER A 73 -2.64 -20.15 -21.00
N LYS A 74 -2.11 -19.72 -19.84
CA LYS A 74 -2.30 -20.37 -18.54
C LYS A 74 -3.48 -19.75 -17.80
N MET A 75 -4.29 -20.58 -17.15
CA MET A 75 -5.31 -20.11 -16.22
C MET A 75 -4.63 -19.50 -14.99
N ILE A 76 -4.79 -18.18 -14.83
CA ILE A 76 -4.31 -17.45 -13.66
C ILE A 76 -5.44 -17.47 -12.65
N VAL A 77 -5.26 -18.25 -11.57
CA VAL A 77 -6.22 -18.34 -10.48
C VAL A 77 -5.79 -17.39 -9.37
N TRP A 78 -6.73 -16.61 -8.86
CA TRP A 78 -6.51 -15.73 -7.71
C TRP A 78 -6.40 -16.56 -6.43
N GLN A 79 -5.24 -16.52 -5.76
CA GLN A 79 -4.95 -17.36 -4.59
C GLN A 79 -5.00 -16.58 -3.25
N TYR A 80 -5.01 -15.25 -3.28
CA TYR A 80 -4.83 -14.39 -2.10
C TYR A 80 -6.11 -13.63 -1.73
N THR A 81 -7.26 -14.31 -1.72
CA THR A 81 -8.57 -13.66 -1.49
C THR A 81 -8.65 -13.05 -0.09
N ASP A 82 -8.12 -13.78 0.90
CA ASP A 82 -8.23 -13.45 2.32
C ASP A 82 -7.39 -12.22 2.69
N GLU A 83 -6.14 -12.17 2.23
CA GLU A 83 -5.24 -11.05 2.47
C GLU A 83 -5.70 -9.80 1.72
N THR A 84 -6.27 -9.99 0.51
CA THR A 84 -6.82 -8.88 -0.27
C THR A 84 -8.05 -8.28 0.39
N LEU A 85 -8.88 -9.08 1.05
CA LEU A 85 -10.01 -8.58 1.84
C LEU A 85 -9.54 -7.66 2.96
N VAL A 86 -8.47 -8.04 3.69
CA VAL A 86 -7.88 -7.19 4.73
C VAL A 86 -7.44 -5.85 4.15
N VAL A 87 -6.76 -5.87 2.99
CA VAL A 87 -6.33 -4.63 2.32
C VAL A 87 -7.52 -3.75 1.93
N ILE A 88 -8.59 -4.32 1.38
CA ILE A 88 -9.80 -3.57 1.02
C ILE A 88 -10.46 -2.91 2.24
N VAL A 89 -10.54 -3.62 3.37
CA VAL A 89 -11.09 -3.09 4.62
C VAL A 89 -10.26 -1.91 5.13
N VAL A 90 -8.94 -2.04 5.14
CA VAL A 90 -8.05 -0.95 5.61
C VAL A 90 -8.13 0.26 4.67
N GLN A 91 -8.13 0.04 3.36
CA GLN A 91 -8.26 1.11 2.38
C GLN A 91 -9.59 1.86 2.49
N SER A 92 -10.69 1.14 2.73
CA SER A 92 -12.00 1.77 2.93
C SER A 92 -12.07 2.60 4.22
N ILE A 93 -11.44 2.15 5.32
CA ILE A 93 -11.29 2.96 6.54
C ILE A 93 -10.53 4.26 6.24
N VAL A 94 -9.37 4.17 5.57
CA VAL A 94 -8.56 5.35 5.20
C VAL A 94 -9.33 6.29 4.28
N ALA A 95 -10.08 5.75 3.31
CA ALA A 95 -10.92 6.54 2.41
C ALA A 95 -12.01 7.32 3.16
N ILE A 96 -12.69 6.68 4.12
CA ILE A 96 -13.71 7.35 4.96
C ILE A 96 -13.07 8.50 5.75
N MET A 97 -11.89 8.27 6.33
CA MET A 97 -11.17 9.30 7.10
C MET A 97 -10.72 10.47 6.22
N SER A 98 -10.41 10.23 4.95
CA SER A 98 -9.98 11.26 4.00
C SER A 98 -11.06 12.30 3.70
N PHE A 99 -12.34 12.03 3.97
CA PHE A 99 -13.42 13.03 3.82
C PHE A 99 -13.42 14.10 4.92
N SER A 100 -12.59 13.94 5.96
CA SER A 100 -12.44 14.94 7.01
C SER A 100 -11.83 16.22 6.45
N LYS A 101 -12.47 17.37 6.71
CA LYS A 101 -12.00 18.69 6.26
C LYS A 101 -10.60 19.04 6.75
N GLU A 102 -10.26 18.64 7.98
CA GLU A 102 -8.98 18.95 8.61
C GLU A 102 -8.17 17.68 8.82
N GLN A 103 -6.96 17.65 8.26
CA GLN A 103 -6.02 16.55 8.43
C GLN A 103 -5.06 16.86 9.57
N THR A 104 -5.40 16.37 10.76
CA THR A 104 -4.59 16.58 11.98
C THR A 104 -3.46 15.57 12.10
N LEU A 105 -2.47 15.86 12.94
CA LEU A 105 -1.41 14.90 13.27
C LEU A 105 -1.94 13.61 13.90
N LEU A 106 -3.05 13.67 14.65
CA LEU A 106 -3.70 12.47 15.20
C LEU A 106 -4.26 11.58 14.09
N THR A 107 -4.91 12.19 13.09
CA THR A 107 -5.38 11.49 11.89
C THR A 107 -4.21 10.80 11.19
N ALA A 108 -3.07 11.49 11.04
CA ALA A 108 -1.87 10.92 10.44
C ALA A 108 -1.30 9.76 11.25
N CYS A 109 -1.16 9.89 12.58
CA CYS A 109 -0.68 8.82 13.46
C CYS A 109 -1.59 7.58 13.38
N PHE A 110 -2.91 7.78 13.36
CA PHE A 110 -3.87 6.69 13.23
C PHE A 110 -3.71 5.97 11.88
N VAL A 111 -3.68 6.71 10.77
CA VAL A 111 -3.51 6.12 9.43
C VAL A 111 -2.18 5.36 9.31
N VAL A 112 -1.09 5.90 9.87
CA VAL A 112 0.21 5.21 9.90
C VAL A 112 0.14 3.92 10.72
N SER A 113 -0.61 3.90 11.82
CA SER A 113 -0.77 2.70 12.66
C SER A 113 -1.62 1.60 12.03
N LEU A 114 -2.46 1.92 11.04
CA LEU A 114 -3.25 0.92 10.32
C LEU A 114 -2.38 -0.01 9.48
N TYR A 115 -1.21 0.43 9.02
CA TYR A 115 -0.28 -0.40 8.24
C TYR A 115 0.36 -1.56 9.03
N PRO A 116 0.97 -1.35 10.21
CA PRO A 116 1.44 -2.47 11.03
C PRO A 116 0.26 -3.32 11.54
N LEU A 117 -0.91 -2.72 11.80
CA LEU A 117 -2.10 -3.47 12.19
C LEU A 117 -2.58 -4.40 11.06
N SER A 118 -2.56 -3.94 9.81
CA SER A 118 -2.93 -4.77 8.65
C SER A 118 -1.95 -5.93 8.46
N LEU A 119 -0.66 -5.72 8.70
CA LEU A 119 0.34 -6.80 8.68
C LEU A 119 0.05 -7.87 9.75
N VAL A 120 -0.29 -7.46 10.97
CA VAL A 120 -0.67 -8.40 12.03
C VAL A 120 -1.95 -9.16 11.67
N ALA A 121 -2.94 -8.48 11.10
CA ALA A 121 -4.18 -9.10 10.68
C ALA A 121 -3.95 -10.15 9.57
N ILE A 122 -3.07 -9.86 8.60
CA ILE A 122 -2.68 -10.80 7.55
C ILE A 122 -1.94 -12.00 8.15
N LEU A 123 -0.96 -11.78 9.04
CA LEU A 123 -0.23 -12.86 9.71
C LEU A 123 -1.15 -13.78 10.53
N ALA A 124 -2.14 -13.20 11.21
CA ALA A 124 -3.14 -13.97 11.96
C ALA A 124 -4.04 -14.81 11.04
N LEU A 125 -4.41 -14.30 9.86
CA LEU A 125 -5.20 -15.05 8.88
C LEU A 125 -4.40 -16.15 8.16
N ASP A 126 -3.13 -15.88 7.88
CA ASP A 126 -2.19 -16.83 7.27
C ASP A 126 -1.83 -18.00 8.22
N GLY A 127 -2.26 -17.94 9.49
CA GLY A 127 -2.01 -18.99 10.49
C GLY A 127 -0.54 -19.07 10.93
N SER A 128 0.24 -18.02 10.68
CA SER A 128 1.67 -17.90 11.04
C SER A 128 1.90 -17.22 12.40
N LEU A 129 0.84 -17.07 13.21
CA LEU A 129 0.81 -16.42 14.53
C LEU A 129 0.33 -17.37 15.63
#